data_AF-A0A9P4TWP8-F1
#
_entry.id   AF-A0A9P4TWP8-F1
#
_cell.length_a   1.000
_cell.length_b   1.000
_cell.length_c   1.000
_cell.angle_alpha   90.00
_cell.angle_beta   90.00
_cell.angle_gamma   90.00
#
_symmetry.space_group_name_H-M   'P 1'
#
loop_
_entity.id
_entity.type
_entity.pdbx_description
1 polymer ?
#
loop_
_entity_poly.entity_id
_entity_poly.type
_entity_poly.pdbx_seq_one_letter_code
_entity_poly.pdbx_strand_id
1 'polypeptide(L)'
;MLDQLDLLGEMNQIGLSAQDIVAWNDRKAVAGHDWHYMFHQLGETYFKYLLNVRQKFSMDVFRRRYERIHGLVQTGWSLVEMKNDCDEDKEYPVEGVIRGQVCDDVKTAKRLTAGSKYIVGTDGGRSSVRQLVGIDFETDRGYSCG
;
A
#
# COMPACT_ATOMS: atom_id res chain seq x y z
N MET A 1 -10.51 -11.86 -2.70
CA MET A 1 -9.04 -11.74 -2.66
C MET A 1 -8.46 -12.23 -1.33
N LEU A 2 -8.68 -11.57 -0.18
CA LEU A 2 -8.04 -11.97 1.09
C LEU A 2 -8.32 -13.42 1.50
N ASP A 3 -9.53 -13.91 1.19
CA ASP A 3 -9.93 -15.31 1.39
C ASP A 3 -9.12 -16.28 0.51
N GLN A 4 -8.92 -15.94 -0.77
CA GLN A 4 -8.14 -16.75 -1.72
C GLN A 4 -6.64 -16.85 -1.35
N LEU A 5 -6.13 -15.89 -0.56
CA LEU A 5 -4.76 -15.89 -0.06
C LEU A 5 -4.65 -16.54 1.33
N ASP A 6 -5.76 -17.05 1.87
CA ASP A 6 -5.88 -17.62 3.21
C ASP A 6 -5.46 -16.62 4.31
N LEU A 7 -5.83 -15.35 4.13
CA LEU A 7 -5.54 -14.27 5.06
C LEU A 7 -6.79 -13.80 5.81
N LEU A 8 -7.97 -14.02 5.24
CA LEU A 8 -9.22 -13.48 5.78
C LEU A 8 -9.52 -14.02 7.18
N GLY A 9 -9.28 -15.31 7.43
CA GLY A 9 -9.52 -15.92 8.74
C GLY A 9 -8.73 -15.25 9.85
N GLU A 10 -7.44 -15.00 9.62
CA GLU A 10 -6.58 -14.31 10.59
C GLU A 10 -6.99 -12.83 10.74
N MET A 11 -7.32 -12.14 9.64
CA MET A 11 -7.77 -10.76 9.70
C MET A 11 -9.10 -10.57 10.44
N ASN A 12 -10.02 -11.53 10.33
CA ASN A 12 -11.29 -11.52 11.06
C ASN A 12 -11.10 -11.65 12.58
N GLN A 13 -10.03 -12.31 13.03
CA GLN A 13 -9.73 -12.45 14.47
C GLN A 13 -9.23 -11.16 15.11
N ILE A 14 -8.58 -10.29 14.32
CA ILE A 14 -7.96 -9.04 14.80
C ILE A 14 -8.74 -7.78 14.43
N GLY A 15 -9.76 -7.91 13.60
CA GLY A 15 -10.56 -6.81 13.08
C GLY A 15 -11.95 -6.72 13.70
N LEU A 16 -12.58 -5.56 13.52
CA LEU A 16 -13.99 -5.36 13.80
C LEU A 16 -14.80 -5.60 12.54
N SER A 17 -15.69 -6.59 12.58
CA SER A 17 -16.67 -6.81 11.51
C SER A 17 -17.91 -5.97 11.79
N ALA A 18 -18.19 -5.01 10.90
CA ALA A 18 -19.39 -4.20 10.94
C ALA A 18 -20.33 -4.65 9.83
N GLN A 19 -21.63 -4.74 10.12
CA GLN A 19 -22.69 -5.03 9.13
C GLN A 19 -23.61 -3.82 8.92
N ASP A 20 -23.52 -2.83 9.80
CA ASP A 20 -24.34 -1.64 9.77
C ASP A 20 -23.60 -0.49 10.47
N ILE A 21 -24.04 0.73 10.23
CA ILE A 21 -23.60 1.94 10.92
C ILE A 21 -24.79 2.85 11.18
N VAL A 22 -24.92 3.31 12.43
CA VAL A 22 -25.95 4.25 12.83
C VAL A 22 -25.34 5.63 13.03
N ALA A 23 -25.76 6.60 12.23
CA ALA A 23 -25.41 8.00 12.44
C ALA A 23 -26.34 8.63 13.48
N TRP A 24 -25.79 9.46 14.36
CA TRP A 24 -26.55 10.16 15.38
C TRP A 24 -26.42 11.66 15.19
N ASN A 25 -27.54 12.38 15.19
CA ASN A 25 -27.60 13.83 15.20
C ASN A 25 -28.60 14.28 16.27
N ASP A 26 -28.21 15.19 17.15
CA ASP A 26 -29.03 15.69 18.27
C ASP A 26 -29.78 14.57 19.04
N ARG A 27 -29.06 13.50 19.39
CA ARG A 27 -29.57 12.30 20.10
C ARG A 27 -30.66 11.53 19.35
N LYS A 28 -30.83 11.76 18.05
CA LYS A 28 -31.71 10.97 17.17
C LYS A 28 -30.86 10.19 16.18
N ALA A 29 -31.22 8.93 15.96
CA ALA A 29 -30.66 8.15 14.88
C ALA A 29 -31.14 8.75 13.55
N VAL A 30 -30.20 9.05 12.65
CA VAL A 30 -30.48 9.54 11.30
C VAL A 30 -30.14 8.44 10.31
N ALA A 31 -31.16 7.93 9.60
CA ALA A 31 -30.96 6.94 8.56
C ALA A 31 -30.51 7.59 7.25
N GLY A 32 -29.63 6.94 6.49
CA GLY A 32 -29.27 7.34 5.13
C GLY A 32 -28.26 8.48 5.02
N HIS A 33 -27.59 8.85 6.11
CA HIS A 33 -26.49 9.83 6.09
C HIS A 33 -25.12 9.13 6.24
N ASP A 34 -24.05 9.77 5.78
CA ASP A 34 -22.66 9.33 5.91
C ASP A 34 -22.35 7.92 5.32
N TRP A 35 -21.51 7.17 6.04
CA TRP A 35 -20.96 5.86 5.69
C TRP A 35 -22.01 4.75 5.52
N HIS A 36 -23.28 4.99 5.82
CA HIS A 36 -24.36 4.00 5.66
C HIS A 36 -24.48 3.55 4.19
N TYR A 37 -24.22 4.44 3.22
CA TYR A 37 -24.20 4.09 1.80
C TYR A 37 -23.19 2.99 1.45
N MET A 38 -22.07 2.87 2.17
CA MET A 38 -21.10 1.79 1.91
C MET A 38 -21.69 0.40 2.09
N PHE A 39 -22.62 0.22 3.02
CA PHE A 39 -23.28 -1.07 3.23
C PHE A 39 -24.24 -1.41 2.10
N HIS A 40 -24.85 -0.41 1.45
CA HIS A 40 -25.64 -0.61 0.22
C HIS A 40 -24.75 -1.04 -0.95
N GLN A 41 -23.51 -0.54 -1.02
CA GLN A 41 -22.54 -0.95 -2.05
C GLN A 41 -22.06 -2.40 -1.90
N LEU A 42 -22.26 -3.03 -0.72
CA LEU A 42 -21.97 -4.45 -0.56
C LEU A 42 -22.88 -5.33 -1.43
N GLY A 43 -24.07 -4.84 -1.83
CA GLY A 43 -24.96 -5.45 -2.83
C GLY A 43 -25.00 -6.98 -2.75
N GLU A 44 -24.64 -7.64 -3.86
CA GLU A 44 -24.58 -9.11 -4.01
C GLU A 44 -23.20 -9.73 -3.72
N THR A 45 -22.29 -8.99 -3.07
CA THR A 45 -21.00 -9.58 -2.68
C THR A 45 -21.20 -10.73 -1.68
N TYR A 46 -20.26 -11.69 -1.70
CA TYR A 46 -20.32 -12.87 -0.81
C TYR A 46 -20.18 -12.47 0.67
N PHE A 47 -19.30 -11.51 0.99
CA PHE A 47 -19.11 -11.02 2.34
C PHE A 47 -20.04 -9.83 2.61
N LYS A 48 -21.03 -10.00 3.48
CA LYS A 48 -22.02 -8.96 3.85
C LYS A 48 -21.58 -8.07 5.01
N TYR A 49 -20.28 -7.83 5.14
CA TYR A 49 -19.72 -7.03 6.22
C TYR A 49 -18.49 -6.25 5.76
N LEU A 50 -18.22 -5.16 6.46
CA LEU A 50 -16.98 -4.42 6.35
C LEU A 50 -16.05 -4.84 7.47
N LEU A 51 -14.82 -5.20 7.12
CA LEU A 51 -13.79 -5.55 8.07
C LEU A 51 -12.91 -4.33 8.32
N ASN A 52 -12.97 -3.78 9.54
CA ASN A 52 -12.10 -2.70 9.96
C ASN A 52 -10.91 -3.28 10.73
N VAL A 53 -9.71 -3.16 10.16
CA VAL A 53 -8.45 -3.59 10.78
C VAL A 53 -7.47 -2.43 10.74
N ARG A 54 -6.82 -2.15 11.88
CA ARG A 54 -5.75 -1.15 11.92
C ARG A 54 -4.61 -1.57 10.97
N GLN A 55 -4.18 -0.64 10.11
CA GLN A 55 -3.18 -0.90 9.06
C GLN A 55 -1.96 -1.68 9.56
N LYS A 56 -1.39 -1.30 10.72
CA LYS A 56 -0.26 -2.01 11.35
C LYS A 56 -0.51 -3.52 11.46
N PHE A 57 -1.66 -3.94 11.98
CA PHE A 57 -1.94 -5.35 12.18
C PHE A 57 -2.20 -6.09 10.87
N SER A 58 -2.86 -5.44 9.90
CA SER A 58 -3.00 -6.02 8.56
C SER A 58 -1.63 -6.26 7.90
N MET A 59 -0.70 -5.30 8.02
CA MET A 59 0.67 -5.44 7.52
C MET A 59 1.43 -6.56 8.22
N ASP A 60 1.25 -6.72 9.54
CA ASP A 60 1.87 -7.80 10.29
C ASP A 60 1.37 -9.19 9.85
N VAL A 61 0.09 -9.30 9.46
CA VAL A 61 -0.48 -10.52 8.85
C VAL A 61 0.15 -10.79 7.48
N PHE A 62 0.17 -9.79 6.58
CA PHE A 62 0.79 -9.92 5.27
C PHE A 62 2.28 -10.30 5.36
N ARG A 63 3.04 -9.63 6.24
CA ARG A 63 4.47 -9.88 6.43
C ARG A 63 4.72 -11.31 6.88
N ARG A 64 4.00 -11.79 7.91
CA ARG A 64 4.15 -13.18 8.38
C ARG A 64 3.80 -14.19 7.29
N ARG A 65 2.76 -13.93 6.49
CA ARG A 65 2.44 -14.80 5.35
C ARG A 65 3.53 -14.81 4.29
N TYR A 66 4.09 -13.64 3.97
CA TYR A 66 5.16 -13.48 3.00
C TYR A 66 6.45 -14.19 3.45
N GLU A 67 6.82 -14.06 4.72
CA GLU A 67 7.96 -14.77 5.31
C GLU A 67 7.78 -16.29 5.30
N ARG A 68 6.56 -16.79 5.55
CA ARG A 68 6.24 -18.23 5.46
C ARG A 68 6.41 -18.81 4.05
N ILE A 69 6.33 -17.98 3.00
CA ILE A 69 6.60 -18.38 1.61
C ILE A 69 8.02 -17.99 1.17
N HIS A 70 8.94 -17.83 2.14
CA HIS A 70 10.35 -17.49 1.95
C HIS A 70 10.61 -16.09 1.39
N GLY A 71 9.62 -15.21 1.44
CA GLY A 71 9.78 -13.80 1.13
C GLY A 71 10.64 -13.10 2.18
N LEU A 72 11.52 -12.21 1.72
CA LEU A 72 12.38 -11.39 2.58
C LEU A 72 11.99 -9.92 2.46
N VAL A 73 11.68 -9.28 3.59
CA VAL A 73 11.40 -7.85 3.64
C VAL A 73 12.66 -7.11 4.09
N GLN A 74 13.17 -6.23 3.24
CA GLN A 74 14.30 -5.35 3.57
C GLN A 74 13.76 -3.94 3.83
N THR A 75 13.91 -3.44 5.05
CA THR A 75 13.44 -2.11 5.47
C THR A 75 14.60 -1.13 5.63
N GLY A 76 14.31 0.17 5.66
CA GLY A 76 15.31 1.21 5.88
C GLY A 76 16.13 1.56 4.64
N TRP A 77 15.59 1.29 3.46
CA TRP A 77 16.20 1.63 2.17
C TRP A 77 15.29 2.57 1.38
N SER A 78 15.88 3.42 0.55
CA SER A 78 15.16 4.26 -0.41
C SER A 78 15.79 4.13 -1.78
N LEU A 79 14.96 3.97 -2.81
CA LEU A 79 15.40 4.04 -4.20
C LEU A 79 15.70 5.51 -4.54
N VAL A 80 16.91 5.79 -5.00
CA VAL A 80 17.37 7.16 -5.28
C VAL A 80 17.70 7.38 -6.75
N GLU A 81 18.04 6.32 -7.48
CA GLU A 81 18.32 6.38 -8.92
C GLU A 81 17.81 5.09 -9.56
N MET A 82 17.37 5.19 -10.81
CA MET A 82 16.95 4.04 -11.60
C MET A 82 17.37 4.24 -13.05
N LYS A 83 17.83 3.17 -13.69
CA LYS A 83 18.18 3.13 -15.11
C LYS A 83 17.52 1.93 -15.75
N ASN A 84 16.92 2.15 -16.91
CA ASN A 84 16.43 1.08 -17.76
C ASN A 84 17.37 0.97 -18.96
N ASP A 85 17.95 -0.20 -19.15
CA ASP A 85 18.70 -0.56 -20.33
C ASP A 85 17.72 -1.14 -21.35
N CYS A 86 17.68 -0.58 -22.56
CA CYS A 86 16.76 -1.03 -23.61
C CYS A 86 17.29 -2.27 -24.35
N ASP A 87 18.41 -2.84 -23.90
CA ASP A 87 18.97 -4.08 -24.43
C ASP A 87 18.13 -5.29 -23.96
N GLU A 88 17.34 -5.84 -24.88
CA GLU A 88 16.47 -6.99 -24.64
C GLU A 88 17.24 -8.28 -24.32
N ASP A 89 18.52 -8.37 -24.69
CA ASP A 89 19.37 -9.54 -24.46
C ASP A 89 19.98 -9.56 -23.05
N LYS A 90 19.82 -8.47 -22.29
CA LYS A 90 20.36 -8.35 -20.93
C LYS A 90 19.49 -9.09 -19.91
N GLU A 91 20.10 -9.96 -19.10
CA GLU A 91 19.37 -10.72 -18.08
C GLU A 91 18.71 -9.83 -17.00
N TYR A 92 19.30 -8.66 -16.73
CA TYR A 92 18.82 -7.66 -15.77
C TYR A 92 18.81 -6.26 -16.41
N PRO A 93 17.78 -5.92 -17.20
CA PRO A 93 17.71 -4.65 -17.93
C PRO A 93 17.49 -3.45 -17.00
N VAL A 94 16.93 -3.65 -15.80
CA VAL A 94 16.64 -2.55 -14.86
C VAL A 94 17.65 -2.53 -13.72
N GLU A 95 18.32 -1.40 -13.54
CA GLU A 95 19.24 -1.13 -12.44
C GLU A 95 18.65 -0.08 -11.50
N GLY A 96 18.62 -0.39 -10.20
CA GLY A 96 18.21 0.54 -9.15
C GLY A 96 19.33 0.80 -8.16
N VAL A 97 19.56 2.08 -7.80
CA VAL A 97 20.45 2.45 -6.70
C VAL A 97 19.60 2.71 -5.46
N ILE A 98 19.84 1.93 -4.41
CA ILE A 98 19.20 2.07 -3.10
C ILE A 98 20.16 2.66 -2.08
N ARG A 99 19.65 3.53 -1.22
CA ARG A 99 20.39 4.20 -0.14
C ARG A 99 19.81 3.85 1.21
N GLY A 100 20.66 3.49 2.17
CA GLY A 100 20.25 3.25 3.56
C GLY A 100 19.79 4.54 4.24
N GLN A 101 18.70 4.47 5.01
CA GLN A 101 18.11 5.61 5.73
C GLN A 101 18.67 5.80 7.16
N VAL A 102 19.56 4.93 7.62
CA VAL A 102 20.05 4.92 9.02
C VAL A 102 21.07 6.02 9.31
N CYS A 103 21.54 6.76 8.29
CA CYS A 103 22.55 7.80 8.43
C CYS A 103 21.91 9.17 8.18
N ASP A 104 21.84 10.02 9.22
CA ASP A 104 21.42 11.43 9.09
C ASP A 104 22.34 12.23 8.16
N ASP A 105 23.56 11.74 7.93
CA ASP A 105 24.47 12.27 6.94
C ASP A 105 24.36 11.51 5.60
N VAL A 106 23.76 12.20 4.62
CA VAL A 106 23.60 11.73 3.23
C VAL A 106 24.93 11.33 2.58
N LYS A 107 26.06 11.89 3.04
CA LYS A 107 27.40 11.59 2.48
C LYS A 107 27.96 10.25 2.96
N THR A 108 27.53 9.77 4.13
CA THR A 108 28.02 8.50 4.70
C THR A 108 27.03 7.34 4.54
N ALA A 109 25.81 7.64 4.08
CA ALA A 109 24.79 6.64 3.81
C ALA A 109 25.26 5.58 2.80
N LYS A 110 25.21 4.31 3.21
CA LYS A 110 25.53 3.17 2.36
C LYS A 110 24.64 3.15 1.11
N ARG A 111 25.26 3.05 -0.05
CA ARG A 111 24.58 2.86 -1.35
C ARG A 111 24.82 1.44 -1.86
N LEU A 112 23.80 0.86 -2.47
CA LEU A 112 23.86 -0.44 -3.14
C LEU A 112 23.23 -0.31 -4.52
N THR A 113 23.84 -0.97 -5.49
CA THR A 113 23.27 -1.12 -6.84
C THR A 113 22.67 -2.52 -6.96
N ALA A 114 21.43 -2.60 -7.41
CA ALA A 114 20.70 -3.84 -7.62
C ALA A 114 20.23 -3.94 -9.07
N GLY A 115 20.67 -5.00 -9.77
CA GLY A 115 20.14 -5.40 -11.06
C GLY A 115 18.85 -6.22 -10.87
N SER A 116 17.85 -5.96 -11.71
CA SER A 116 16.54 -6.59 -11.65
C SER A 116 15.93 -6.73 -13.04
N LYS A 117 15.02 -7.70 -13.20
CA LYS A 117 14.20 -7.82 -14.41
C LYS A 117 13.10 -6.78 -14.45
N TYR A 118 12.54 -6.49 -13.28
CA TYR A 118 11.44 -5.55 -13.10
C TYR A 118 11.58 -4.84 -11.75
N ILE A 119 11.16 -3.58 -11.71
CA ILE A 119 10.93 -2.82 -10.48
C ILE A 119 9.45 -2.46 -10.41
N VAL A 120 8.81 -2.76 -9.29
CA VAL A 120 7.39 -2.42 -9.04
C VAL A 120 7.33 -1.33 -7.97
N GLY A 121 6.83 -0.16 -8.34
CA GLY A 121 6.68 0.98 -7.42
C GLY A 121 5.41 0.89 -6.57
N THR A 122 5.55 0.49 -5.31
CA THR A 122 4.47 0.49 -4.31
C THR A 122 4.80 1.41 -3.12
N ASP A 123 5.38 2.57 -3.41
CA ASP A 123 5.95 3.54 -2.45
C ASP A 123 5.04 4.76 -2.20
N GLY A 124 3.77 4.68 -2.62
CA GLY A 124 2.70 5.59 -2.22
C GLY A 124 2.59 6.88 -3.04
N GLY A 125 1.86 7.88 -2.51
CA GLY A 125 1.52 9.10 -3.26
C GLY A 125 2.73 9.94 -3.72
N ARG A 126 3.85 9.87 -2.98
CA ARG A 126 5.13 10.52 -3.32
C ARG A 126 6.14 9.53 -3.92
N SER A 127 5.65 8.60 -4.74
CA SER A 127 6.45 7.54 -5.35
C SER A 127 7.73 8.06 -6.02
N SER A 128 8.88 7.60 -5.54
CA SER A 128 10.19 7.80 -6.15
C SER A 128 10.30 7.04 -7.45
N VAL A 129 9.74 5.83 -7.55
CA VAL A 129 9.73 5.07 -8.82
C VAL A 129 9.04 5.89 -9.91
N ARG A 130 7.84 6.41 -9.64
CA ARG A 130 7.07 7.25 -10.57
C ARG A 130 7.86 8.49 -11.02
N GLN A 131 8.47 9.19 -10.06
CA GLN A 131 9.25 10.40 -10.34
C GLN A 131 10.51 10.09 -11.18
N LEU A 132 11.21 8.99 -10.89
CA LEU A 132 12.43 8.60 -11.60
C LEU A 132 12.18 8.19 -13.06
N VAL A 133 10.98 7.74 -13.40
CA VAL A 133 10.59 7.45 -14.80
C VAL A 133 9.90 8.63 -15.49
N GLY A 134 9.77 9.77 -14.82
CA GLY A 134 9.13 10.96 -15.40
C GLY A 134 7.63 10.81 -15.65
N ILE A 135 6.93 9.97 -14.88
CA ILE A 135 5.47 9.89 -14.93
C ILE A 135 4.89 10.99 -14.03
N ASP A 136 4.12 11.90 -14.63
CA ASP A 136 3.46 12.96 -13.90
C ASP A 136 2.31 12.45 -13.02
N PHE A 137 2.01 13.22 -11.97
CA PHE A 137 0.86 12.98 -11.11
C PHE A 137 -0.09 14.16 -11.25
N GLU A 138 -1.09 14.00 -12.12
CA GLU A 138 -2.14 15.01 -12.29
C GLU A 138 -2.96 15.08 -11.00
N THR A 139 -2.94 16.25 -10.37
CA THR A 139 -3.81 16.56 -9.25
C THR A 139 -4.68 17.74 -9.65
N ASP A 140 -5.99 17.59 -9.54
CA ASP A 140 -6.85 18.73 -9.37
C ASP A 140 -6.46 19.36 -8.03
N ARG A 141 -5.76 20.50 -8.08
CA ARG A 141 -5.52 21.30 -6.88
C ARG A 141 -6.89 21.69 -6.36
N GLY A 142 -7.30 21.05 -5.26
CA GLY A 142 -8.58 21.30 -4.62
C GLY A 142 -8.81 22.80 -4.47
N TYR A 143 -10.02 23.24 -4.82
CA TYR A 143 -10.51 24.59 -4.57
C TYR A 143 -10.15 24.99 -3.14
N SER A 144 -9.18 25.90 -3.01
CA SER A 144 -9.02 26.68 -1.79
C SER A 144 -10.24 27.60 -1.71
N CYS A 145 -11.20 27.26 -0.86
CA CYS A 145 -12.16 28.25 -0.37
C CYS A 145 -11.37 29.38 0.28
N GLY A 146 -11.42 30.56 -0.33
CA GLY A 146 -11.05 31.82 0.31
C GLY A 146 -12.13 32.31 1.27
#